data_AF-A0A257WZ06-F1
#
_entry.id   AF-A0A257WZ06-F1
#
_cell.length_a   1.000
_cell.length_b   1.000
_cell.length_c   1.000
_cell.angle_alpha   90.00
_cell.angle_beta   90.00
_cell.angle_gamma   90.00
#
_symmetry.space_group_name_H-M   'P 1'
#
loop_
_entity.id
_entity.type
_entity.pdbx_description
1 polymer ?
#
loop_
_entity_poly.entity_id
_entity_poly.type
_entity_poly.pdbx_seq_one_letter_code
_entity_poly.pdbx_strand_id
1 'polypeptide(L)'
;MVKRKDPNNTEFDFFIPLMHDVPLKDQRETMERPFFSLQKRKRLKPIEYESPNNDVWVKVEAMPAYGMATIWDADILVWAAAVLNHMKVQGVNDLPRTLKTTTYDLLRAIKRDTSGRGYQELQAALQRLETTSIRTSIRAPKRRTEAQFGWLDGWTLEVDPESGQPRGMTITLSNWVYEGIVNERSLLTMHTDYFLLTGGLERALYRIARKHAGNQRDGWTCRIEVLYEKTGSDSQPKEFNRMLRKVVER
;
A
#
# COMPACT_ATOMS: atom_id res chain seq x y z
N MET A 1 -13.67 13.64 2.09
CA MET A 1 -13.24 12.20 2.13
C MET A 1 -13.85 11.49 3.32
N VAL A 2 -14.46 10.32 3.13
CA VAL A 2 -15.16 9.58 4.19
C VAL A 2 -14.17 8.72 5.00
N LYS A 3 -14.03 9.06 6.29
CA LYS A 3 -13.31 8.25 7.27
C LYS A 3 -14.30 7.35 8.01
N ARG A 4 -14.00 6.05 8.12
CA ARG A 4 -14.70 5.19 9.08
C ARG A 4 -14.21 5.47 10.50
N LYS A 5 -15.02 5.13 11.51
CA LYS A 5 -14.54 5.05 12.90
C LYS A 5 -13.47 3.97 12.99
N ASP A 6 -12.43 4.20 13.78
CA ASP A 6 -11.40 3.19 14.03
C ASP A 6 -12.06 2.00 14.77
N PRO A 7 -12.01 0.78 14.19
CA PRO A 7 -12.63 -0.40 14.81
C PRO A 7 -11.95 -0.80 16.13
N ASN A 8 -10.71 -0.34 16.36
CA ASN A 8 -9.89 -0.72 17.50
C ASN A 8 -9.79 0.39 18.57
N ASN A 9 -10.62 1.44 18.47
CA ASN A 9 -10.55 2.64 19.33
C ASN A 9 -10.95 2.42 20.81
N THR A 10 -11.33 1.20 21.18
CA THR A 10 -11.92 0.89 22.49
C THR A 10 -10.96 0.24 23.48
N GLU A 11 -9.75 -0.15 23.06
CA GLU A 11 -8.78 -0.82 23.92
C GLU A 11 -7.51 0.03 24.06
N PHE A 12 -7.44 0.81 25.15
CA PHE A 12 -6.18 1.33 25.68
C PHE A 12 -5.44 0.16 26.35
N ASP A 13 -4.66 -0.59 25.57
CA ASP A 13 -3.78 -1.62 26.11
C ASP A 13 -2.50 -0.96 26.62
N PHE A 14 -2.41 -0.77 27.93
CA PHE A 14 -1.28 -0.09 28.59
C PHE A 14 0.05 -0.89 28.58
N PHE A 15 0.07 -2.11 28.02
CA PHE A 15 1.16 -3.07 28.24
C PHE A 15 1.95 -3.49 27.00
N ILE A 16 1.67 -2.93 25.82
CA ILE A 16 2.46 -3.17 24.60
C ILE A 16 3.01 -1.82 24.13
N PRO A 17 4.31 -1.68 23.81
CA PRO A 17 4.81 -0.52 23.06
C PRO A 17 4.06 -0.47 21.72
N LEU A 18 2.94 0.24 21.72
CA LEU A 18 2.02 0.23 20.61
C LEU A 18 2.69 0.93 19.43
N MET A 19 2.73 0.26 18.28
CA MET A 19 3.05 0.88 17.00
C MET A 19 2.09 2.01 16.60
N HIS A 20 1.18 2.42 17.48
CA HIS A 20 0.29 3.56 17.31
C HIS A 20 1.07 4.89 17.23
N ASP A 21 2.24 4.97 17.88
CA ASP A 21 3.09 6.16 17.84
C ASP A 21 4.13 6.15 16.71
N VAL A 22 4.20 5.07 15.93
CA VAL A 22 5.12 5.02 14.78
C VAL A 22 4.51 5.79 13.61
N PRO A 23 5.17 6.86 13.13
CA PRO A 23 4.64 7.62 11.99
C PRO A 23 4.51 6.73 10.76
N LEU A 24 3.32 6.70 10.16
CA LEU A 24 3.09 5.93 8.94
C LEU A 24 4.02 6.39 7.83
N LYS A 25 4.62 5.44 7.11
CA LYS A 25 5.54 5.70 5.99
C LYS A 25 5.05 4.99 4.74
N ASP A 26 5.13 5.65 3.60
CA ASP A 26 4.86 5.03 2.30
C ASP A 26 5.91 5.47 1.28
N GLN A 27 6.16 4.62 0.29
CA GLN A 27 7.22 4.80 -0.70
C GLN A 27 6.81 5.85 -1.74
N ARG A 28 7.56 6.95 -1.78
CA ARG A 28 7.32 8.13 -2.61
C ARG A 28 7.10 7.80 -4.10
N GLU A 29 7.81 6.80 -4.62
CA GLU A 29 7.76 6.44 -6.04
C GLU A 29 6.47 5.71 -6.45
N THR A 30 5.83 5.01 -5.50
CA THR A 30 4.59 4.24 -5.74
C THR A 30 3.33 5.07 -5.50
N MET A 31 3.47 6.30 -4.98
CA MET A 31 2.35 7.19 -4.65
C MET A 31 1.72 7.90 -5.84
N GLU A 32 2.47 8.20 -6.89
CA GLU A 32 1.99 8.98 -8.05
C GLU A 32 1.62 8.13 -9.27
N ARG A 33 1.71 6.81 -9.14
CA ARG A 33 1.59 5.85 -10.25
C ARG A 33 0.64 4.71 -9.86
N PRO A 34 -0.08 4.13 -10.84
CA PRO A 34 -1.08 3.13 -10.54
C PRO A 34 -0.48 1.74 -10.38
N PHE A 35 -0.23 1.39 -9.12
CA PHE A 35 0.34 0.10 -8.73
C PHE A 35 -0.70 -0.90 -8.22
N PHE A 36 -1.92 -0.42 -7.95
CA PHE A 36 -2.97 -1.18 -7.27
C PHE A 36 -4.33 -0.96 -7.92
N SER A 37 -5.19 -1.97 -7.85
CA SER A 37 -6.60 -1.82 -8.19
C SER A 37 -7.32 -0.91 -7.18
N LEU A 38 -8.11 0.03 -7.68
CA LEU A 38 -8.94 0.93 -6.84
C LEU A 38 -10.28 0.31 -6.43
N GLN A 39 -10.62 -0.87 -6.96
CA GLN A 39 -11.85 -1.56 -6.66
C GLN A 39 -11.59 -2.80 -5.82
N LYS A 40 -12.54 -3.11 -4.92
CA LYS A 40 -12.48 -4.32 -4.08
C LYS A 40 -12.78 -5.60 -4.87
N ARG A 41 -13.42 -5.48 -6.05
CA ARG A 41 -13.69 -6.62 -6.92
C ARG A 41 -12.40 -7.15 -7.53
N LYS A 42 -12.39 -8.43 -7.87
CA LYS A 42 -11.29 -9.09 -8.56
C LYS A 42 -11.05 -8.43 -9.93
N ARG A 43 -9.92 -7.74 -10.07
CA ARG A 43 -9.47 -7.15 -11.33
C ARG A 43 -8.46 -8.09 -12.00
N LEU A 44 -8.74 -8.48 -13.24
CA LEU A 44 -7.83 -9.23 -14.11
C LEU A 44 -7.26 -8.38 -15.24
N LYS A 45 -7.98 -7.32 -15.64
CA LYS A 45 -7.49 -6.39 -16.65
C LYS A 45 -6.21 -5.71 -16.15
N PRO A 46 -5.10 -5.77 -16.90
CA PRO A 46 -3.85 -5.13 -16.51
C PRO A 46 -4.02 -3.62 -16.24
N ILE A 47 -3.09 -3.08 -15.46
CA ILE A 47 -2.85 -1.63 -15.42
C ILE A 47 -1.63 -1.39 -16.30
N GLU A 48 -1.77 -0.45 -17.24
CA GLU A 48 -0.67 0.06 -18.05
C GLU A 48 -0.67 1.57 -17.88
N TYR A 49 0.50 2.12 -17.56
CA TYR A 49 0.69 3.54 -17.32
C TYR A 49 2.01 3.98 -17.95
N GLU A 50 1.96 5.12 -18.62
CA GLU A 50 3.14 5.83 -19.10
C GLU A 50 3.06 7.26 -18.56
N SER A 51 4.17 7.76 -18.06
CA SER A 51 4.29 9.16 -17.63
C SER A 51 4.02 10.11 -18.79
N PRO A 52 3.49 11.33 -18.55
CA PRO A 52 3.29 12.32 -19.61
C PRO A 52 4.55 12.67 -20.43
N ASN A 53 5.75 12.44 -19.87
CA ASN A 53 7.03 12.69 -20.52
C ASN A 53 7.65 11.44 -21.18
N ASN A 54 6.95 10.30 -21.18
CA ASN A 54 7.41 9.00 -21.69
C ASN A 54 8.77 8.52 -21.12
N ASP A 55 9.09 8.93 -19.90
CA ASP A 55 10.32 8.54 -19.21
C ASP A 55 10.11 7.34 -18.28
N VAL A 56 8.90 7.18 -17.75
CA VAL A 56 8.54 6.11 -16.82
C VAL A 56 7.29 5.37 -17.25
N TRP A 57 7.36 4.05 -17.32
CA TRP A 57 6.20 3.19 -17.51
C TRP A 57 6.04 2.18 -16.37
N VAL A 58 4.80 1.75 -16.17
CA VAL A 58 4.41 0.73 -15.20
C VAL A 58 3.39 -0.19 -15.85
N LYS A 59 3.61 -1.49 -15.72
CA LYS A 59 2.66 -2.54 -16.08
C LYS A 59 2.40 -3.43 -14.87
N VAL A 60 1.14 -3.61 -14.52
CA VAL A 60 0.71 -4.47 -13.40
C VAL A 60 -0.23 -5.54 -13.93
N GLU A 61 0.10 -6.79 -13.66
CA GLU A 61 -0.62 -7.97 -14.14
C GLU A 61 -1.08 -8.82 -12.96
N ALA A 62 -2.30 -9.34 -13.08
CA ALA A 62 -2.96 -10.12 -12.05
C ALA A 62 -2.74 -11.62 -12.26
N MET A 63 -2.62 -12.38 -11.16
CA MET A 63 -2.75 -13.83 -11.23
C MET A 63 -4.24 -14.20 -11.38
N PRO A 64 -4.65 -15.03 -12.36
CA PRO A 64 -6.06 -15.36 -12.59
C PRO A 64 -6.78 -15.96 -11.38
N ALA A 65 -6.10 -16.68 -10.49
CA ALA A 65 -6.68 -17.25 -9.28
C ALA A 65 -7.09 -16.17 -8.26
N TYR A 66 -6.21 -15.20 -7.99
CA TYR A 66 -6.34 -14.28 -6.86
C TYR A 66 -6.73 -12.85 -7.25
N GLY A 67 -6.48 -12.46 -8.51
CA GLY A 67 -6.63 -11.07 -8.97
C GLY A 67 -5.43 -10.19 -8.62
N MET A 68 -5.54 -8.92 -8.98
CA MET A 68 -4.53 -7.89 -8.70
C MET A 68 -4.61 -7.38 -7.26
N ALA A 69 -3.46 -7.07 -6.66
CA ALA A 69 -3.37 -6.33 -5.41
C ALA A 69 -4.18 -5.03 -5.47
N THR A 70 -4.94 -4.78 -4.42
CA THR A 70 -5.81 -3.61 -4.29
C THR A 70 -5.14 -2.53 -3.45
N ILE A 71 -5.63 -1.29 -3.54
CA ILE A 71 -5.07 -0.16 -2.78
C ILE A 71 -5.26 -0.33 -1.26
N TRP A 72 -6.15 -1.22 -0.83
CA TRP A 72 -6.23 -1.61 0.57
C TRP A 72 -5.08 -2.52 0.96
N ASP A 73 -4.68 -3.46 0.10
CA ASP A 73 -3.57 -4.39 0.38
C ASP A 73 -2.24 -3.63 0.57
N ALA A 74 -2.08 -2.48 -0.08
CA ALA A 74 -0.96 -1.57 0.12
C ALA A 74 -0.77 -1.14 1.59
N ASP A 75 -1.81 -1.19 2.44
CA ASP A 75 -1.70 -0.87 3.87
C ASP A 75 -0.63 -1.74 4.58
N ILE A 76 -0.45 -2.99 4.13
CA ILE A 76 0.58 -3.90 4.66
C ILE A 76 1.98 -3.39 4.31
N LEU A 77 2.16 -2.82 3.12
CA LEU A 77 3.44 -2.24 2.68
C LEU A 77 3.74 -0.93 3.41
N VAL A 78 2.70 -0.11 3.68
CA VAL A 78 2.80 1.10 4.51
C VAL A 78 3.25 0.73 5.93
N TRP A 79 2.65 -0.31 6.51
CA TRP A 79 3.08 -0.85 7.80
C TRP A 79 4.53 -1.33 7.77
N ALA A 80 4.91 -2.12 6.76
CA ALA A 80 6.27 -2.63 6.63
C ALA A 80 7.31 -1.51 6.51
N ALA A 81 7.01 -0.47 5.73
CA ALA A 81 7.85 0.71 5.61
C ALA A 81 7.96 1.50 6.93
N ALA A 82 6.88 1.59 7.70
CA ALA A 82 6.89 2.23 9.01
C ALA A 82 7.77 1.46 10.01
N VAL A 83 7.67 0.13 10.04
CA VAL A 83 8.50 -0.76 10.88
C VAL A 83 9.97 -0.59 10.54
N LEU A 84 10.35 -0.75 9.26
CA LEU A 84 11.74 -0.64 8.82
C LEU A 84 12.32 0.74 9.11
N ASN A 85 11.55 1.80 8.85
CA ASN A 85 11.97 3.15 9.19
C ASN A 85 12.14 3.34 10.71
N HIS A 86 11.26 2.77 11.52
CA HIS A 86 11.38 2.84 12.97
C HIS A 86 12.66 2.16 13.45
N MET A 87 12.94 0.93 12.99
CA MET A 87 14.19 0.21 13.29
C MET A 87 15.42 1.02 12.87
N LYS A 88 15.38 1.66 11.70
CA LYS A 88 16.47 2.53 11.22
C LYS A 88 16.69 3.73 12.14
N VAL A 89 15.62 4.38 12.59
CA VAL A 89 15.69 5.51 13.53
C VAL A 89 16.24 5.08 14.89
N GLN A 90 15.96 3.85 15.32
CA GLN A 90 16.54 3.25 16.54
C GLN A 90 18.02 2.85 16.39
N GLY A 91 18.63 3.05 15.22
CA GLY A 91 20.04 2.72 14.98
C GLY A 91 20.31 1.24 14.72
N VAL A 92 19.31 0.47 14.29
CA VAL A 92 19.53 -0.91 13.82
C VAL A 92 20.31 -0.88 12.51
N ASN A 93 21.52 -1.46 12.51
CA ASN A 93 22.42 -1.45 11.34
C ASN A 93 21.93 -2.37 10.21
N ASP A 94 21.54 -3.60 10.53
CA ASP A 94 21.05 -4.58 9.56
C ASP A 94 19.54 -4.69 9.60
N LEU A 95 18.87 -3.96 8.71
CA LEU A 95 17.42 -3.99 8.60
C LEU A 95 16.97 -5.33 7.99
N PRO A 96 16.03 -6.06 8.61
CA PRO A 96 15.60 -7.35 8.10
C PRO A 96 14.64 -7.19 6.92
N ARG A 97 14.87 -7.93 5.83
CA ARG A 97 13.90 -8.00 4.72
C ARG A 97 12.64 -8.80 5.06
N THR A 98 12.76 -9.75 6.00
CA THR A 98 11.68 -10.55 6.53
C THR A 98 11.23 -9.99 7.87
N LEU A 99 10.05 -9.40 7.91
CA LEU A 99 9.43 -8.85 9.12
C LEU A 99 8.65 -9.92 9.86
N LYS A 100 8.73 -9.91 11.19
CA LYS A 100 7.98 -10.80 12.08
C LYS A 100 6.93 -10.01 12.86
N THR A 101 5.71 -10.51 12.94
CA THR A 101 4.60 -9.90 13.68
C THR A 101 3.54 -10.96 13.99
N THR A 102 2.48 -10.62 14.73
CA THR A 102 1.25 -11.44 14.79
C THR A 102 0.19 -10.89 13.82
N THR A 103 -0.77 -11.74 13.45
CA THR A 103 -1.95 -11.32 12.66
C THR A 103 -2.73 -10.21 13.36
N TYR A 104 -2.92 -10.35 14.68
CA TYR A 104 -3.65 -9.40 15.51
C TYR A 104 -2.95 -8.03 15.49
N ASP A 105 -1.65 -7.99 15.75
CA ASP A 105 -0.87 -6.75 15.79
C ASP A 105 -0.84 -6.04 14.43
N LEU A 106 -0.68 -6.81 13.35
CA LEU A 106 -0.71 -6.26 12.00
C LEU A 106 -2.06 -5.62 11.69
N LEU A 107 -3.17 -6.34 11.92
CA LEU A 107 -4.52 -5.84 11.67
C LEU A 107 -4.84 -4.61 12.51
N ARG A 108 -4.43 -4.60 13.78
CA ARG A 108 -4.58 -3.46 14.68
C ARG A 108 -3.79 -2.25 14.17
N ALA A 109 -2.53 -2.45 13.78
CA ALA A 109 -1.65 -1.38 13.28
C ALA A 109 -2.19 -0.73 11.99
N ILE A 110 -2.78 -1.51 11.08
CA ILE A 110 -3.41 -1.00 9.85
C ILE A 110 -4.89 -0.64 10.01
N LYS A 111 -5.39 -0.55 11.26
CA LYS A 111 -6.78 -0.19 11.62
C LYS A 111 -7.82 -1.02 10.89
N ARG A 112 -7.57 -2.31 10.71
CA ARG A 112 -8.51 -3.29 10.16
C ARG A 112 -9.22 -4.05 11.27
N ASP A 113 -10.30 -4.71 10.87
CA ASP A 113 -11.07 -5.61 11.73
C ASP A 113 -10.19 -6.79 12.18
N THR A 114 -10.24 -7.14 13.46
CA THR A 114 -9.46 -8.23 14.08
C THR A 114 -10.29 -9.51 14.27
N SER A 115 -11.52 -9.56 13.72
CA SER A 115 -12.32 -10.79 13.74
C SER A 115 -11.79 -11.83 12.75
N GLY A 116 -12.34 -13.06 12.80
CA GLY A 116 -12.00 -14.12 11.85
C GLY A 116 -12.16 -13.73 10.38
N ARG A 117 -13.08 -12.80 10.08
CA ARG A 117 -13.22 -12.23 8.73
C ARG A 117 -12.00 -11.39 8.35
N GLY A 118 -11.51 -10.53 9.25
CA GLY A 118 -10.30 -9.75 9.04
C GLY A 118 -9.08 -10.61 8.77
N TYR A 119 -8.99 -11.76 9.42
CA TYR A 119 -7.90 -12.74 9.24
C TYR A 119 -7.95 -13.36 7.84
N GLN A 120 -9.14 -13.77 7.37
CA GLN A 120 -9.34 -14.27 6.01
C GLN A 120 -9.02 -13.19 4.95
N GLU A 121 -9.49 -11.96 5.18
CA GLU A 121 -9.22 -10.83 4.29
C GLU A 121 -7.73 -10.48 4.23
N LEU A 122 -6.99 -10.65 5.34
CA LEU A 122 -5.55 -10.48 5.39
C LEU A 122 -4.82 -11.57 4.58
N GLN A 123 -5.18 -12.84 4.75
CA GLN A 123 -4.58 -13.92 3.98
C GLN A 123 -4.80 -13.72 2.47
N ALA A 124 -6.00 -13.30 2.08
CA ALA A 124 -6.30 -12.96 0.70
C ALA A 124 -5.50 -11.75 0.20
N ALA A 125 -5.24 -10.76 1.06
CA ALA A 125 -4.39 -9.62 0.74
C ALA A 125 -2.93 -10.03 0.53
N LEU A 126 -2.37 -10.86 1.42
CA LEU A 126 -1.01 -11.39 1.30
C LEU A 126 -0.84 -12.19 0.00
N GLN A 127 -1.80 -13.07 -0.33
CA GLN A 127 -1.80 -13.80 -1.60
C GLN A 127 -1.81 -12.88 -2.83
N ARG A 128 -2.63 -11.83 -2.83
CA ARG A 128 -2.63 -10.86 -3.94
C ARG A 128 -1.32 -10.08 -4.03
N LEU A 129 -0.72 -9.71 -2.90
CA LEU A 129 0.56 -9.00 -2.87
C LEU A 129 1.72 -9.85 -3.40
N GLU A 130 1.76 -11.13 -3.04
CA GLU A 130 2.74 -12.11 -3.51
C GLU A 130 2.58 -12.39 -5.01
N THR A 131 1.35 -12.55 -5.50
CA THR A 131 1.09 -13.05 -6.86
C THR A 131 0.88 -11.97 -7.93
N THR A 132 0.77 -10.69 -7.54
CA THR A 132 0.70 -9.58 -8.52
C THR A 132 2.06 -9.35 -9.16
N SER A 133 2.14 -9.43 -10.48
CA SER A 133 3.38 -9.18 -11.24
C SER A 133 3.45 -7.71 -11.65
N ILE A 134 4.57 -7.07 -11.37
CA ILE A 134 4.82 -5.67 -11.68
C ILE A 134 6.06 -5.59 -12.56
N ARG A 135 5.95 -4.85 -13.67
CA ARG A 135 7.06 -4.48 -14.54
C ARG A 135 7.15 -2.96 -14.64
N THR A 136 8.34 -2.40 -14.54
CA THR A 136 8.53 -0.94 -14.59
C THR A 136 9.94 -0.53 -14.98
N SER A 137 10.06 0.67 -15.56
CA SER A 137 11.34 1.37 -15.77
C SER A 137 11.79 2.22 -14.57
N ILE A 138 11.05 2.24 -13.46
CA ILE A 138 11.48 2.96 -12.25
C ILE A 138 12.79 2.36 -11.73
N ARG A 139 13.74 3.24 -11.37
CA ARG A 139 15.11 2.88 -10.94
C ARG A 139 15.92 2.12 -12.00
N ALA A 140 15.53 2.25 -13.27
CA ALA A 140 16.32 1.78 -14.40
C ALA A 140 17.01 2.97 -15.10
N PRO A 141 18.21 3.39 -14.65
CA PRO A 141 18.90 4.56 -15.21
C PRO A 141 19.38 4.36 -16.65
N LYS A 142 19.44 3.11 -17.15
CA LYS A 142 19.78 2.79 -18.54
C LYS A 142 18.54 2.36 -19.29
N ARG A 143 18.36 2.90 -20.51
CA ARG A 143 17.22 2.72 -21.43
C ARG A 143 16.85 1.26 -21.81
N ARG A 144 17.53 0.26 -21.25
CA ARG A 144 17.35 -1.18 -21.55
C ARG A 144 17.19 -2.06 -20.31
N THR A 145 17.19 -1.49 -19.11
CA THR A 145 16.91 -2.25 -17.88
C THR A 145 15.45 -2.02 -17.48
N GLU A 146 14.75 -3.09 -17.11
CA GLU A 146 13.42 -3.03 -16.48
C GLU A 146 13.46 -3.87 -15.21
N ALA A 147 12.67 -3.51 -14.22
CA ALA A 147 12.49 -4.29 -13.01
C ALA A 147 11.20 -5.10 -13.13
N GLN A 148 11.27 -6.39 -12.83
CA GLN A 148 10.11 -7.26 -12.66
C GLN A 148 10.08 -7.84 -11.25
N PHE A 149 8.97 -7.69 -10.53
CA PHE A 149 8.84 -8.14 -9.14
C PHE A 149 7.37 -8.31 -8.73
N GLY A 150 7.14 -9.04 -7.63
CA GLY A 150 5.90 -8.96 -6.84
C GLY A 150 6.10 -8.10 -5.59
N TRP A 151 5.05 -7.75 -4.85
CA TRP A 151 5.22 -6.93 -3.64
C TRP A 151 5.93 -7.70 -2.51
N LEU A 152 5.63 -8.99 -2.40
CA LEU A 152 6.19 -9.91 -1.41
C LEU A 152 6.87 -11.06 -2.13
N ASP A 153 8.00 -11.53 -1.60
CA ASP A 153 8.64 -12.78 -2.04
C ASP A 153 8.06 -14.00 -1.31
N GLY A 154 7.38 -13.78 -0.19
CA GLY A 154 6.71 -14.85 0.56
C GLY A 154 6.21 -14.40 1.92
N TRP A 155 5.36 -15.22 2.53
CA TRP A 155 4.86 -15.02 3.89
C TRP A 155 4.56 -16.38 4.54
N THR A 156 4.59 -16.41 5.87
CA THR A 156 4.20 -17.61 6.65
C THR A 156 3.20 -17.24 7.72
N LEU A 157 2.32 -18.19 8.06
CA LEU A 157 1.46 -18.13 9.24
C LEU A 157 1.86 -19.28 10.15
N GLU A 158 2.34 -18.95 11.34
CA GLU A 158 2.56 -19.91 12.41
C GLU A 158 1.26 -20.06 13.17
N VAL A 159 0.74 -21.28 13.22
CA VAL A 159 -0.49 -21.63 13.91
C VAL A 159 -0.14 -22.60 15.01
N ASP A 160 -0.72 -22.38 16.19
CA ASP A 160 -0.64 -23.31 17.31
C ASP A 160 -1.30 -24.65 16.92
N PRO A 161 -0.57 -25.78 16.98
CA PRO A 161 -1.10 -27.08 16.54
C PRO A 161 -2.28 -27.59 17.37
N GLU A 162 -2.40 -27.18 18.64
CA GLU A 162 -3.42 -27.68 19.56
C GLU A 162 -4.68 -26.82 19.55
N SER A 163 -4.51 -25.50 19.57
CA SER A 163 -5.62 -24.53 19.61
C SER A 163 -6.02 -23.99 18.25
N GLY A 164 -5.21 -24.17 17.21
CA GLY A 164 -5.44 -23.60 15.88
C GLY A 164 -5.29 -22.08 15.82
N GLN A 165 -4.79 -21.45 16.88
CA GLN A 165 -4.65 -19.99 16.98
C GLN A 165 -3.38 -19.49 16.29
N PRO A 166 -3.41 -18.38 15.53
CA PRO A 166 -2.20 -17.80 14.95
C PRO A 166 -1.24 -17.32 16.03
N ARG A 167 -0.04 -17.90 16.09
CA ARG A 167 1.04 -17.52 17.01
C ARG A 167 1.93 -16.42 16.45
N GLY A 168 2.13 -16.43 15.14
CA GLY A 168 3.07 -15.53 14.50
C GLY A 168 2.90 -15.53 12.99
N MET A 169 3.49 -14.54 12.35
CA MET A 169 3.60 -14.47 10.91
C MET A 169 4.91 -13.84 10.49
N THR A 170 5.38 -14.27 9.32
CA THR A 170 6.51 -13.62 8.66
C THR A 170 6.06 -13.05 7.33
N ILE A 171 6.59 -11.88 6.96
CA ILE A 171 6.35 -11.22 5.68
C ILE A 171 7.71 -10.86 5.10
N THR A 172 8.04 -11.46 3.95
CA THR A 172 9.29 -11.19 3.24
C THR A 172 9.01 -10.25 2.09
N LEU A 173 9.52 -9.02 2.18
CA LEU A 173 9.41 -8.02 1.12
C LEU A 173 10.23 -8.44 -0.08
N SER A 174 9.76 -8.15 -1.30
CA SER A 174 10.61 -8.32 -2.47
C SER A 174 11.80 -7.39 -2.43
N ASN A 175 12.90 -7.78 -3.09
CA ASN A 175 14.12 -6.99 -3.09
C ASN A 175 13.89 -5.54 -3.57
N TRP A 176 13.06 -5.36 -4.61
CA TRP A 176 12.75 -4.03 -5.14
C TRP A 176 12.05 -3.12 -4.11
N VAL A 177 11.10 -3.70 -3.35
CA VAL A 177 10.35 -2.98 -2.31
C VAL A 177 11.25 -2.66 -1.12
N TYR A 178 12.02 -3.64 -0.67
CA TYR A 178 12.96 -3.49 0.44
C TYR A 178 13.99 -2.40 0.17
N GLU A 179 14.69 -2.47 -0.97
CA GLU A 179 15.61 -1.42 -1.43
C GLU A 179 14.91 -0.07 -1.50
N GLY A 180 13.65 -0.08 -1.94
CA GLY A 180 12.87 1.14 -2.01
C GLY A 180 12.53 1.79 -0.70
N ILE A 181 12.51 1.04 0.40
CA ILE A 181 12.21 1.53 1.74
C ILE A 181 13.49 1.96 2.45
N VAL A 182 14.57 1.18 2.33
CA VAL A 182 15.81 1.40 3.08
C VAL A 182 16.63 2.57 2.53
N ASN A 183 16.56 2.82 1.23
CA ASN A 183 17.24 3.93 0.58
C ASN A 183 16.83 5.30 1.12
N GLU A 184 17.79 6.24 1.20
CA GLU A 184 17.53 7.55 1.79
C GLU A 184 16.51 8.38 0.98
N ARG A 185 15.66 9.14 1.70
CA ARG A 185 14.65 10.06 1.13
C ARG A 185 13.56 9.40 0.26
N SER A 186 13.43 8.08 0.31
CA SER A 186 12.43 7.34 -0.46
C SER A 186 11.03 7.32 0.18
N LEU A 187 10.94 7.61 1.49
CA LEU A 187 9.70 7.53 2.25
C LEU A 187 9.07 8.91 2.50
N LEU A 188 7.74 8.96 2.47
CA LEU A 188 6.96 10.11 2.92
C LEU A 188 6.12 9.71 4.13
N THR A 189 6.09 10.58 5.14
CA THR A 189 5.19 10.41 6.29
C THR A 189 3.75 10.61 5.86
N MET A 190 2.85 9.71 6.24
CA MET A 190 1.41 9.85 6.01
C MET A 190 0.67 10.24 7.29
N HIS A 191 -0.54 10.76 7.14
CA HIS A 191 -1.44 11.06 8.24
C HIS A 191 -1.99 9.77 8.84
N THR A 192 -2.10 9.69 10.17
CA THR A 192 -2.54 8.52 10.94
C THR A 192 -3.94 8.02 10.55
N ASP A 193 -4.81 8.92 10.09
CA ASP A 193 -6.15 8.59 9.58
C ASP A 193 -6.19 8.01 8.16
N TYR A 194 -5.05 7.87 7.47
CA TYR A 194 -5.04 7.32 6.10
C TYR A 194 -5.76 5.96 6.02
N PHE A 195 -5.52 5.07 6.98
CA PHE A 195 -6.17 3.75 7.01
C PHE A 195 -7.68 3.81 7.22
N LEU A 196 -8.21 4.94 7.72
CA LEU A 196 -9.65 5.15 7.90
C LEU A 196 -10.36 5.52 6.60
N LEU A 197 -9.63 5.89 5.54
CA LEU A 197 -10.22 6.15 4.23
C LEU A 197 -10.85 4.88 3.68
N THR A 198 -12.12 4.99 3.25
CA THR A 198 -12.90 3.81 2.83
C THR A 198 -12.93 3.63 1.31
N GLY A 199 -12.84 4.71 0.54
CA GLY A 199 -12.85 4.67 -0.92
C GLY A 199 -11.47 4.43 -1.54
N GLY A 200 -11.40 3.60 -2.58
CA GLY A 200 -10.15 3.36 -3.30
C GLY A 200 -9.65 4.60 -4.04
N LEU A 201 -10.56 5.37 -4.66
CA LEU A 201 -10.21 6.65 -5.28
C LEU A 201 -9.73 7.66 -4.22
N GLU A 202 -10.38 7.75 -3.07
CA GLU A 202 -9.96 8.67 -1.98
C GLU A 202 -8.53 8.38 -1.52
N ARG A 203 -8.20 7.09 -1.33
CA ARG A 203 -6.84 6.65 -0.98
C ARG A 203 -5.82 6.99 -2.06
N ALA A 204 -6.16 6.78 -3.33
CA ALA A 204 -5.28 7.12 -4.45
C ALA A 204 -5.03 8.64 -4.53
N LEU A 205 -6.09 9.44 -4.41
CA LEU A 205 -6.00 10.90 -4.39
C LEU A 205 -5.14 11.39 -3.23
N TYR A 206 -5.29 10.81 -2.03
CA TYR A 206 -4.45 11.13 -0.89
C TYR A 206 -2.97 10.89 -1.19
N ARG A 207 -2.61 9.71 -1.73
CA ARG A 207 -1.22 9.36 -2.06
C ARG A 207 -0.63 10.30 -3.13
N ILE A 208 -1.38 10.54 -4.20
CA ILE A 208 -0.97 11.45 -5.29
C ILE A 208 -0.77 12.87 -4.75
N ALA A 209 -1.73 13.39 -3.98
CA ALA A 209 -1.63 14.71 -3.36
C ALA A 209 -0.45 14.78 -2.37
N ARG A 210 -0.23 13.75 -1.55
CA ARG A 210 0.88 13.72 -0.58
C ARG A 210 2.24 13.78 -1.27
N LYS A 211 2.36 13.15 -2.43
CA LYS A 211 3.57 13.16 -3.25
C LYS A 211 3.81 14.48 -3.97
N HIS A 212 2.76 15.11 -4.53
CA HIS A 212 2.91 16.31 -5.35
C HIS A 212 2.74 17.62 -4.59
N ALA A 213 1.75 17.73 -3.70
CA ALA A 213 1.42 18.98 -3.02
C ALA A 213 2.53 19.41 -2.04
N GLY A 214 3.23 18.48 -1.40
CA GLY A 214 4.35 18.80 -0.51
C GLY A 214 4.01 19.90 0.49
N ASN A 215 4.77 21.00 0.45
CA ASN A 215 4.54 22.23 1.23
C ASN A 215 4.03 23.41 0.36
N GLN A 216 3.50 23.14 -0.83
CA GLN A 216 3.02 24.17 -1.75
C GLN A 216 1.74 24.80 -1.18
N ARG A 217 1.78 26.10 -0.86
CA ARG A 217 0.65 26.83 -0.26
C ARG A 217 -0.58 26.83 -1.16
N ASP A 218 -0.37 26.98 -2.47
CA ASP A 218 -1.43 27.01 -3.48
C ASP A 218 -1.87 25.59 -3.93
N GLY A 219 -1.29 24.55 -3.33
CA GLY A 219 -1.57 23.16 -3.66
C GLY A 219 -0.93 22.69 -4.96
N TRP A 220 -1.45 21.61 -5.51
CA TRP A 220 -1.02 21.03 -6.78
C TRP A 220 -2.22 20.85 -7.70
N THR A 221 -2.07 21.27 -8.96
CA THR A 221 -3.11 21.16 -9.99
C THR A 221 -2.65 20.26 -11.11
N CYS A 222 -3.55 19.43 -11.63
CA CYS A 222 -3.34 18.68 -12.86
C CYS A 222 -4.62 18.58 -13.67
N ARG A 223 -4.49 18.20 -14.95
CA ARG A 223 -5.62 17.82 -15.79
C ARG A 223 -6.29 16.56 -15.23
N ILE A 224 -7.60 16.44 -15.41
CA ILE A 224 -8.37 15.30 -14.90
C ILE A 224 -7.97 14.01 -15.62
N GLU A 225 -7.59 14.09 -16.89
CA GLU A 225 -7.08 12.99 -17.70
C GLU A 225 -5.78 12.43 -17.12
N VAL A 226 -4.86 13.32 -16.73
CA VAL A 226 -3.60 12.93 -16.06
C VAL A 226 -3.89 12.29 -14.71
N LEU A 227 -4.87 12.80 -13.97
CA LEU A 227 -5.29 12.21 -12.70
C LEU A 227 -5.88 10.82 -12.91
N TYR A 228 -6.73 10.65 -13.92
CA TYR A 228 -7.30 9.37 -14.30
C TYR A 228 -6.20 8.33 -14.60
N GLU A 229 -5.22 8.68 -15.41
CA GLU A 229 -4.06 7.85 -15.72
C GLU A 229 -3.25 7.49 -14.47
N LYS A 230 -2.91 8.49 -13.63
CA LYS A 230 -2.16 8.28 -12.38
C LYS A 230 -2.88 7.35 -11.40
N THR A 231 -4.21 7.34 -11.40
CA THR A 231 -5.01 6.47 -10.53
C THR A 231 -5.16 5.06 -11.10
N GLY A 232 -5.00 4.87 -12.43
CA GLY A 232 -5.16 3.57 -13.09
C GLY A 232 -6.57 3.01 -13.00
N SER A 233 -7.57 3.89 -12.87
CA SER A 233 -8.97 3.51 -12.77
C SER A 233 -9.41 2.67 -13.98
N ASP A 234 -10.23 1.65 -13.74
CA ASP A 234 -10.84 0.80 -14.76
C ASP A 234 -12.25 1.26 -15.17
N SER A 235 -12.80 2.27 -14.49
CA SER A 235 -14.08 2.89 -14.83
C SER A 235 -13.98 3.74 -16.10
N GLN A 236 -15.09 3.93 -16.81
CA GLN A 236 -15.11 4.86 -17.94
C GLN A 236 -14.83 6.31 -17.47
N PRO A 237 -14.23 7.18 -18.30
CA PRO A 237 -13.91 8.56 -17.90
C PRO A 237 -15.08 9.36 -17.31
N LYS A 238 -16.30 9.19 -17.86
CA LYS A 238 -17.51 9.83 -17.32
C LYS A 238 -17.82 9.38 -15.89
N GLU A 239 -17.67 8.09 -15.64
CA GLU A 239 -17.89 7.49 -14.32
C GLU A 239 -16.80 7.91 -13.34
N PHE A 240 -15.54 7.97 -13.77
CA PHE A 240 -14.45 8.53 -12.98
C PHE A 240 -14.72 9.97 -12.55
N ASN A 241 -15.16 10.82 -13.48
CA ASN A 241 -15.53 12.22 -13.17
C ASN A 241 -16.66 12.29 -12.14
N ARG A 242 -17.66 11.42 -12.27
CA ARG A 242 -18.75 11.31 -11.30
C ARG A 242 -18.24 10.90 -9.92
N MET A 243 -17.37 9.88 -9.86
CA MET A 243 -16.73 9.44 -8.61
C MET A 243 -15.89 10.55 -7.98
N LEU A 244 -15.11 11.28 -8.78
CA LEU A 244 -14.26 12.38 -8.34
C LEU A 244 -15.09 13.51 -7.72
N ARG A 245 -16.15 13.97 -8.40
CA ARG A 245 -17.08 14.97 -7.84
C ARG A 245 -17.65 14.53 -6.50
N LYS A 246 -18.05 13.26 -6.40
CA LYS A 246 -18.57 12.68 -5.17
C LYS A 246 -17.55 12.67 -4.02
N VAL A 247 -16.25 12.63 -4.32
CA VAL A 247 -15.18 12.74 -3.32
C VAL A 247 -14.98 14.20 -2.87
N VAL A 248 -15.12 15.16 -3.80
CA VAL A 248 -14.93 16.60 -3.54
C VAL A 248 -16.13 17.21 -2.81
N GLU A 249 -17.36 16.80 -3.15
CA GLU A 249 -18.61 17.28 -2.54
C GLU A 249 -18.82 16.78 -1.09
N ARG A 250 -17.92 15.95 -0.56
CA ARG A 250 -18.04 15.25 0.73
C ARG A 250 -16.94 15.62 1.71
#